data_AF-A0A7J2T845-F1
#
_entry.id   AF-A0A7J2T845-F1
#
_cell.length_a   1.000
_cell.length_b   1.000
_cell.length_c   1.000
_cell.angle_alpha   90.00
_cell.angle_beta   90.00
_cell.angle_gamma   90.00
#
_symmetry.space_group_name_H-M   'P 1'
#
loop_
_entity.id
_entity.type
_entity.pdbx_description
1 polymer ?
#
loop_
_entity_poly.entity_id
_entity_poly.type
_entity_poly.pdbx_seq_one_letter_code
_entity_poly.pdbx_strand_id
1 'polypeptide(L)'
;MAGATIDHIIATTIFLAAMLIFISLFNQTIQTVIIYQRQKNLAIKCSDILDNILLNPGFPLEMEGDKPIEWGKRDYSPSVFGLQNPEFTQYRLSPFSLMRLQSSIRTPVYCTVTNKTYSNITLGFGSYLLVSMDKTISYDDAAKLLGVYGMYGFQLTLTPIVNVEIEEANAGDPLS
;
A
#
# COMPACT_ATOMS: atom_id res chain seq x y z
N MET A 1 26.83 39.22 -56.74
CA MET A 1 26.23 39.64 -55.45
C MET A 1 24.99 38.84 -55.06
N ALA A 2 24.13 38.38 -55.99
CA ALA A 2 22.93 37.57 -55.66
C ALA A 2 23.21 36.16 -55.09
N GLY A 3 24.37 35.55 -55.39
CA GLY A 3 24.73 34.24 -54.84
C GLY A 3 24.97 34.25 -53.32
N ALA A 4 25.63 35.30 -52.80
CA ALA A 4 25.91 35.44 -51.37
C ALA A 4 24.63 35.58 -50.52
N THR A 5 23.58 36.20 -51.07
CA THR A 5 22.27 36.30 -50.40
C THR A 5 21.53 34.97 -50.36
N ILE A 6 21.67 34.13 -51.40
CA ILE A 6 21.05 32.79 -51.44
C ILE A 6 21.72 31.86 -50.42
N ASP A 7 23.05 31.88 -50.34
CA ASP A 7 23.80 31.05 -49.37
C ASP A 7 23.46 31.40 -47.92
N HIS A 8 23.29 32.69 -47.60
CA HIS A 8 22.86 33.11 -46.26
C HIS A 8 21.41 32.71 -45.93
N ILE A 9 20.50 32.74 -46.90
CA ILE A 9 19.11 32.29 -46.70
C ILE A 9 19.06 30.77 -46.47
N ILE A 10 19.88 30.00 -47.20
CA ILE A 10 19.99 28.55 -47.02
C ILE A 10 20.62 28.22 -45.65
N ALA A 11 21.69 28.92 -45.27
CA ALA A 11 22.34 28.70 -43.98
C ALA A 11 21.40 29.02 -42.78
N THR A 12 20.64 30.10 -42.87
CA THR A 12 19.67 30.49 -41.81
C THR A 12 18.48 29.52 -41.72
N THR A 13 17.99 29.02 -42.84
CA THR A 13 16.91 28.01 -42.84
C THR A 13 17.37 26.67 -42.28
N ILE A 14 18.57 26.19 -42.65
CA ILE A 14 19.14 24.97 -42.07
C ILE A 14 19.38 25.14 -40.57
N PHE A 15 19.90 26.29 -40.13
CA PHE A 15 20.09 26.58 -38.71
C PHE A 15 18.77 26.57 -37.93
N LEU A 16 17.72 27.22 -38.44
CA LEU A 16 16.39 27.21 -37.81
C LEU A 16 15.79 25.80 -37.76
N ALA A 17 15.92 25.03 -38.85
CA ALA A 17 15.43 23.65 -38.89
C ALA A 17 16.15 22.77 -37.86
N ALA A 18 17.48 22.86 -37.78
CA ALA A 18 18.26 22.14 -36.78
C ALA A 18 17.87 22.56 -35.35
N MET A 19 17.71 23.85 -35.09
CA MET A 19 17.29 24.38 -33.78
C MET A 19 15.92 23.84 -33.36
N LEU A 20 14.94 23.81 -34.27
CA LEU A 20 13.61 23.26 -34.00
C LEU A 20 13.65 21.76 -33.67
N ILE A 21 14.48 20.99 -34.39
CA ILE A 21 14.69 19.56 -34.12
C ILE A 21 15.30 19.37 -32.73
N PHE A 22 16.33 20.15 -32.37
CA PHE A 22 16.95 20.10 -31.04
C PHE A 22 15.95 20.44 -29.93
N ILE A 23 15.14 21.49 -30.09
CA ILE A 23 14.10 21.87 -29.11
C ILE A 23 13.09 20.74 -28.94
N SER A 24 12.68 20.09 -30.03
CA SER A 24 11.73 18.97 -29.99
C SER A 24 12.30 17.77 -29.21
N LEU A 25 13.53 17.37 -29.51
CA LEU A 25 14.22 16.26 -28.83
C LEU A 25 14.48 16.55 -27.34
N PHE A 26 14.88 17.78 -27.00
CA PHE A 26 15.12 18.17 -25.60
C PHE A 26 13.83 18.20 -24.78
N ASN A 27 12.73 18.70 -25.34
CA ASN A 27 11.44 18.72 -24.65
C ASN A 27 10.97 17.31 -24.29
N GLN A 28 11.09 16.36 -25.21
CA GLN A 28 10.76 14.96 -24.95
C GLN A 28 11.64 14.39 -23.82
N THR A 29 12.95 14.64 -23.88
CA THR A 29 13.91 14.16 -22.88
C THR A 29 13.61 14.72 -21.48
N ILE A 30 13.33 16.02 -21.36
CA ILE A 30 12.99 16.66 -20.09
C ILE A 30 11.71 16.07 -19.50
N GLN A 31 10.68 15.85 -20.33
CA GLN A 31 9.44 15.23 -19.88
C GLN A 31 9.65 13.82 -19.35
N THR A 32 10.42 12.99 -20.07
CA THR A 32 10.76 11.63 -19.63
C THR A 32 11.50 11.64 -18.29
N VAL A 33 12.46 12.54 -18.11
CA VAL A 33 13.22 12.68 -16.86
C VAL A 33 12.31 13.06 -15.69
N ILE A 34 11.42 14.03 -15.87
CA ILE A 34 10.47 14.44 -14.81
C ILE A 34 9.55 13.28 -14.41
N ILE A 35 9.02 12.55 -15.38
CA ILE A 35 8.16 11.38 -15.12
C ILE A 35 8.95 10.30 -14.38
N TYR A 36 10.18 10.03 -14.81
CA TYR A 36 11.06 9.06 -14.16
C TYR A 36 11.37 9.44 -12.70
N GLN A 37 11.76 10.70 -12.45
CA GLN A 37 11.99 11.20 -11.09
C GLN A 37 10.73 11.03 -10.21
N ARG A 38 9.56 11.38 -10.75
CA ARG A 38 8.29 11.26 -10.03
C ARG A 38 7.98 9.81 -9.69
N GLN A 39 8.11 8.89 -10.64
CA GLN A 39 7.86 7.45 -10.42
C GLN A 39 8.84 6.88 -9.39
N LYS A 40 10.12 7.24 -9.49
CA LYS A 40 11.14 6.83 -8.51
C LYS A 40 10.79 7.30 -7.09
N ASN A 41 10.40 8.57 -6.92
CA ASN A 41 10.03 9.11 -5.62
C ASN A 41 8.77 8.44 -5.06
N LEU A 42 7.76 8.15 -5.91
CA LEU A 42 6.58 7.40 -5.52
C LEU A 42 6.92 5.96 -5.08
N ALA A 43 7.83 5.29 -5.80
CA ALA A 43 8.26 3.94 -5.46
C ALA A 43 9.00 3.89 -4.12
N ILE A 44 9.93 4.84 -3.87
CA ILE A 44 10.62 4.96 -2.58
C ILE A 44 9.61 5.20 -1.46
N LYS A 45 8.68 6.15 -1.65
CA LYS A 45 7.67 6.46 -0.64
C LYS A 45 6.73 5.27 -0.37
N CYS A 46 6.40 4.50 -1.41
CA CYS A 46 5.62 3.27 -1.27
C CYS A 46 6.37 2.23 -0.42
N SER A 47 7.68 2.05 -0.67
CA SER A 47 8.52 1.17 0.14
C SER A 47 8.53 1.62 1.60
N ASP A 48 8.74 2.91 1.87
CA ASP A 48 8.74 3.45 3.24
C ASP A 48 7.40 3.21 3.95
N ILE A 49 6.27 3.41 3.26
CA ILE A 49 4.94 3.17 3.82
C ILE A 49 4.74 1.68 4.10
N LEU A 50 5.15 0.82 3.17
CA LEU A 50 5.05 -0.62 3.32
C LEU A 50 5.88 -1.10 4.50
N ASP A 51 7.12 -0.65 4.63
CA ASP A 51 8.02 -0.98 5.73
C ASP A 51 7.45 -0.51 7.07
N ASN A 52 6.93 0.72 7.13
CA ASN A 52 6.25 1.21 8.33
C ASN A 52 5.04 0.36 8.71
N ILE A 53 4.24 -0.09 7.74
CA ILE A 53 3.08 -0.95 8.01
C ILE A 53 3.51 -2.34 8.48
N LEU A 54 4.54 -2.93 7.87
CA LEU A 54 4.91 -4.33 8.10
C LEU A 54 5.90 -4.55 9.23
N LEU A 55 6.71 -3.54 9.58
CA LEU A 55 7.73 -3.61 10.63
C LEU A 55 7.34 -2.85 11.90
N ASN A 56 6.21 -2.15 11.89
CA ASN A 56 5.67 -1.54 13.10
C ASN A 56 4.47 -2.38 13.60
N PRO A 57 4.39 -2.73 14.88
CA PRO A 57 3.23 -3.43 15.43
C PRO A 57 2.11 -2.45 15.83
N GLY A 58 2.33 -1.14 15.67
CA GLY A 58 1.44 -0.01 15.98
C GLY A 58 1.53 0.47 17.43
N PHE A 59 0.71 1.44 17.84
CA PHE A 59 0.60 1.84 19.25
C PHE A 59 -0.84 2.28 19.57
N PRO A 60 -1.41 1.91 20.74
CA PRO A 60 -0.76 1.31 21.92
C PRO A 60 -0.39 -0.17 21.76
N LEU A 61 0.88 -0.47 22.08
CA LEU A 61 1.42 -1.78 22.39
C LEU A 61 1.99 -1.71 23.80
N GLU A 62 1.14 -1.43 24.77
CA GLU A 62 1.56 -1.63 26.14
C GLU A 62 1.61 -3.14 26.40
N MET A 63 2.52 -3.61 27.24
CA MET A 63 2.45 -4.98 27.75
C MET A 63 1.71 -4.95 29.08
N GLU A 64 0.68 -5.79 29.25
CA GLU A 64 0.07 -6.05 30.55
C GLU A 64 0.69 -7.33 31.11
N GLY A 65 1.84 -7.19 31.80
CA GLY A 65 2.68 -8.34 32.16
C GLY A 65 3.44 -8.87 30.93
N ASP A 66 3.38 -10.18 30.67
CA ASP A 66 4.04 -10.84 29.53
C ASP A 66 3.21 -10.83 28.22
N LYS A 67 2.05 -10.15 28.19
CA LYS A 67 1.15 -10.17 27.03
C LYS A 67 1.00 -8.80 26.39
N PRO A 68 1.09 -8.69 25.05
CA PRO A 68 0.81 -7.44 24.34
C PRO A 68 -0.66 -7.03 24.52
N ILE A 69 -0.90 -5.80 24.95
CA ILE A 69 -2.23 -5.20 25.10
C ILE A 69 -2.83 -5.05 23.72
N GLU A 70 -4.06 -5.54 23.59
CA GLU A 70 -4.78 -5.53 22.32
C GLU A 70 -5.24 -4.11 22.00
N TRP A 71 -4.95 -3.70 20.77
CA TRP A 71 -5.56 -2.54 20.12
C TRP A 71 -7.09 -2.58 20.27
N GLY A 72 -7.72 -1.48 20.73
CA GLY A 72 -9.17 -1.40 20.92
C GLY A 72 -9.70 -2.07 22.20
N LYS A 73 -8.84 -2.44 23.16
CA LYS A 73 -9.26 -2.80 24.53
C LYS A 73 -9.29 -1.60 25.49
N ARG A 74 -8.65 -0.49 25.15
CA ARG A 74 -8.59 0.74 25.96
C ARG A 74 -8.92 1.96 25.10
N ASP A 75 -9.50 2.99 25.71
CA ASP A 75 -9.92 4.25 25.07
C ASP A 75 -8.75 5.21 24.75
N TYR A 76 -7.57 4.68 24.40
CA TYR A 76 -6.45 5.51 23.98
C TYR A 76 -6.49 5.74 22.47
N SER A 77 -6.28 6.99 22.06
CA SER A 77 -6.08 7.31 20.65
C SER A 77 -4.81 6.62 20.14
N PRO A 78 -4.88 5.85 19.04
CA PRO A 78 -3.69 5.22 18.47
C PRO A 78 -2.70 6.30 18.03
N SER A 79 -1.42 6.12 18.33
CA SER A 79 -0.38 7.08 17.93
C SER A 79 0.37 6.65 16.68
N VAL A 80 0.40 5.35 16.37
CA VAL A 80 1.06 4.78 15.19
C VAL A 80 0.26 3.61 14.63
N PHE A 81 0.18 3.53 13.29
CA PHE A 81 -0.43 2.40 12.60
C PHE A 81 0.63 1.35 12.20
N GLY A 82 0.27 0.08 12.31
CA GLY A 82 1.18 -1.04 12.08
C GLY A 82 0.47 -2.39 12.14
N LEU A 83 0.96 -3.34 11.34
CA LEU A 83 0.37 -4.68 11.18
C LEU A 83 1.32 -5.82 11.57
N GLN A 84 2.56 -5.48 11.93
CA GLN A 84 3.55 -6.45 12.37
C GLN A 84 3.03 -7.25 13.58
N ASN A 85 3.42 -8.51 13.67
CA ASN A 85 3.33 -9.25 14.91
C ASN A 85 4.41 -8.75 15.89
N PRO A 86 4.04 -8.22 17.07
CA PRO A 86 5.01 -7.70 18.05
C PRO A 86 6.01 -8.75 18.55
N GLU A 87 5.71 -10.05 18.44
CA GLU A 87 6.61 -11.13 18.85
C GLU A 87 7.75 -11.41 17.85
N PHE A 88 7.72 -10.80 16.65
CA PHE A 88 8.66 -11.11 15.58
C PHE A 88 9.28 -9.85 15.00
N THR A 89 10.60 -9.76 14.89
CA THR A 89 11.32 -8.59 14.34
C THR A 89 11.38 -8.52 12.81
N GLN A 90 10.71 -9.43 12.10
CA GLN A 90 10.72 -9.53 10.64
C GLN A 90 9.37 -9.11 10.04
N TYR A 91 9.25 -9.17 8.70
CA TYR A 91 8.01 -8.94 7.92
C TYR A 91 6.95 -10.04 8.16
N ARG A 92 6.55 -10.23 9.41
CA ARG A 92 5.52 -11.19 9.81
C ARG A 92 4.29 -10.45 10.27
N LEU A 93 3.20 -10.65 9.54
CA LEU A 93 1.89 -10.06 9.84
C LEU A 93 1.14 -10.89 10.89
N SER A 94 0.46 -10.20 11.81
CA SER A 94 -0.50 -10.84 12.71
C SER A 94 -1.89 -10.85 12.07
N PRO A 95 -2.58 -12.01 11.99
CA PRO A 95 -3.95 -12.10 11.48
C PRO A 95 -4.94 -11.19 12.22
N PHE A 96 -4.71 -10.97 13.52
CA PHE A 96 -5.53 -10.07 14.34
C PHE A 96 -5.30 -8.60 14.01
N SER A 97 -4.08 -8.23 13.59
CA SER A 97 -3.78 -6.86 13.18
C SER A 97 -4.48 -6.50 11.86
N LEU A 98 -4.63 -7.47 10.95
CA LEU A 98 -5.34 -7.26 9.67
C LEU A 98 -6.80 -6.87 9.88
N MET A 99 -7.43 -7.43 10.91
CA MET A 99 -8.83 -7.19 11.25
C MET A 99 -9.08 -5.79 11.85
N ARG A 100 -8.02 -5.02 12.13
CA ARG A 100 -8.09 -3.66 12.68
C ARG A 100 -8.41 -2.62 11.61
N LEU A 101 -8.14 -2.87 10.33
CA LEU A 101 -8.52 -1.95 9.26
C LEU A 101 -9.97 -2.15 8.88
N GLN A 102 -10.75 -1.07 8.87
CA GLN A 102 -12.12 -1.11 8.38
C GLN A 102 -12.14 -1.43 6.88
N SER A 103 -13.06 -2.29 6.46
CA SER A 103 -13.27 -2.57 5.04
C SER A 103 -13.81 -1.32 4.33
N SER A 104 -13.14 -0.85 3.27
CA SER A 104 -13.62 0.27 2.44
C SER A 104 -14.64 -0.16 1.39
N ILE A 105 -14.68 -1.46 1.07
CA ILE A 105 -15.45 -2.01 -0.06
C ILE A 105 -16.90 -2.32 0.35
N ARG A 106 -17.15 -2.56 1.65
CA ARG A 106 -18.44 -3.10 2.10
C ARG A 106 -19.09 -2.21 3.13
N THR A 107 -20.42 -2.14 3.06
CA THR A 107 -21.21 -1.40 4.04
C THR A 107 -21.13 -2.07 5.41
N PRO A 108 -20.94 -1.26 6.48
CA PRO A 108 -21.06 -1.76 7.84
C PRO A 108 -22.41 -2.43 8.08
N VAL A 109 -22.42 -3.48 8.89
CA VAL A 109 -23.64 -4.23 9.25
C VAL A 109 -24.07 -3.81 10.65
N TYR A 110 -25.31 -3.32 10.77
CA TYR A 110 -25.91 -3.01 12.05
C TYR A 110 -26.59 -4.26 12.64
N CYS A 111 -26.22 -4.63 13.87
CA CYS A 111 -26.84 -5.73 14.60
C CYS A 111 -27.86 -5.18 15.60
N THR A 112 -29.12 -5.53 15.40
CA THR A 112 -30.24 -5.08 16.26
C THR A 112 -30.18 -5.66 17.67
N VAL A 113 -29.58 -6.85 17.83
CA VAL A 113 -29.47 -7.54 19.13
C VAL A 113 -28.46 -6.86 20.05
N THR A 114 -27.33 -6.41 19.50
CA THR A 114 -26.27 -5.74 20.27
C THR A 114 -26.35 -4.22 20.19
N ASN A 115 -27.28 -3.67 19.39
CA ASN A 115 -27.42 -2.25 19.10
C ASN A 115 -26.10 -1.59 18.64
N LYS A 116 -25.27 -2.35 17.92
CA LYS A 116 -23.93 -1.94 17.48
C LYS A 116 -23.73 -2.17 15.99
N THR A 117 -22.88 -1.34 15.41
CA THR A 117 -22.44 -1.45 14.02
C THR A 117 -21.10 -2.17 13.93
N TYR A 118 -20.99 -3.07 12.97
CA TYR A 118 -19.81 -3.90 12.75
C TYR A 118 -19.25 -3.66 11.35
N SER A 119 -17.92 -3.61 11.25
CA SER A 119 -17.18 -3.72 9.99
C SER A 119 -17.37 -5.12 9.43
N ASN A 120 -17.64 -5.21 8.12
CA ASN A 120 -17.87 -6.47 7.42
C ASN A 120 -16.65 -6.82 6.56
N ILE A 121 -15.85 -7.78 7.05
CA ILE A 121 -14.64 -8.24 6.39
C ILE A 121 -14.93 -9.61 5.77
N THR A 122 -14.70 -9.77 4.46
CA THR A 122 -14.79 -11.08 3.80
C THR A 122 -13.57 -11.91 4.15
N LEU A 123 -13.79 -13.16 4.53
CA LEU A 123 -12.72 -14.15 4.72
C LEU A 123 -12.50 -14.98 3.43
N GLY A 124 -13.22 -14.65 2.35
CA GLY A 124 -13.32 -15.48 1.14
C GLY A 124 -14.43 -16.53 1.24
N PHE A 125 -14.77 -17.14 0.10
CA PHE A 125 -15.72 -18.26 0.02
C PHE A 125 -17.10 -18.03 0.68
N GLY A 126 -17.61 -16.80 0.64
CA GLY A 126 -18.91 -16.46 1.23
C GLY A 126 -18.94 -16.37 2.76
N SER A 127 -17.77 -16.45 3.41
CA SER A 127 -17.62 -16.28 4.87
C SER A 127 -17.30 -14.83 5.22
N TYR A 128 -17.87 -14.36 6.33
CA TYR A 128 -17.73 -12.98 6.79
C TYR A 128 -17.33 -12.95 8.26
N LEU A 129 -16.42 -12.04 8.59
CA LEU A 129 -16.09 -11.69 9.96
C LEU A 129 -16.65 -10.30 10.27
N LEU A 130 -17.45 -10.24 11.32
CA LEU A 130 -17.99 -8.99 11.85
C LEU A 130 -17.09 -8.49 12.97
N VAL A 131 -16.42 -7.36 12.74
CA VAL A 131 -15.53 -6.74 13.72
C VAL A 131 -16.18 -5.46 14.23
N SER A 132 -16.21 -5.25 15.54
CA SER A 132 -16.82 -4.05 16.12
C SER A 132 -16.08 -2.78 15.66
N MET A 133 -16.83 -1.72 15.32
CA MET A 133 -16.22 -0.45 14.93
C MET A 133 -15.34 0.17 16.02
N ASP A 134 -15.63 -0.11 17.29
CA ASP A 134 -14.83 0.30 18.46
C ASP A 134 -13.40 -0.28 18.43
N LYS A 135 -13.16 -1.31 17.61
CA LYS A 135 -11.88 -2.03 17.49
C LYS A 135 -11.23 -1.89 16.12
N THR A 136 -11.80 -1.07 15.24
CA THR A 136 -11.28 -0.85 13.89
C THR A 136 -10.95 0.62 13.64
N ILE A 137 -9.98 0.87 12.78
CA ILE A 137 -9.60 2.20 12.32
C ILE A 137 -10.03 2.43 10.87
N SER A 138 -10.46 3.65 10.58
CA SER A 138 -10.78 4.10 9.23
C SER A 138 -9.49 4.27 8.39
N TYR A 139 -9.63 4.25 7.07
CA TYR A 139 -8.49 4.54 6.18
C TYR A 139 -7.96 5.97 6.35
N ASP A 140 -8.84 6.93 6.64
CA ASP A 140 -8.44 8.33 6.84
C ASP A 140 -7.60 8.51 8.10
N ASP A 141 -7.99 7.86 9.19
CA ASP A 141 -7.22 7.92 10.43
C ASP A 141 -5.92 7.13 10.31
N ALA A 142 -5.92 5.97 9.65
CA ALA A 142 -4.69 5.25 9.34
C ALA A 142 -3.73 6.09 8.47
N ALA A 143 -4.24 6.86 7.50
CA ALA A 143 -3.44 7.76 6.68
C ALA A 143 -2.81 8.91 7.48
N LYS A 144 -3.53 9.43 8.49
CA LYS A 144 -2.97 10.42 9.44
C LYS A 144 -1.85 9.80 10.26
N LEU A 145 -2.05 8.60 10.79
CA LEU A 145 -1.03 7.89 11.60
C LEU A 145 0.22 7.51 10.79
N LEU A 146 0.06 7.24 9.50
CA LEU A 146 1.18 6.99 8.57
C LEU A 146 1.84 8.28 8.05
N GLY A 147 1.33 9.45 8.42
CA GLY A 147 1.89 10.74 7.98
C GLY A 147 1.73 11.01 6.48
N VAL A 148 0.72 10.41 5.83
CA VAL A 148 0.47 10.53 4.39
C VAL A 148 -0.82 11.27 4.06
N TYR A 149 -1.60 11.64 5.08
CA TYR A 149 -2.89 12.31 4.94
C TYR A 149 -2.81 13.55 4.04
N GLY A 150 -3.68 13.59 3.02
CA GLY A 150 -3.77 14.70 2.06
C GLY A 150 -2.67 14.75 0.98
N MET A 151 -1.62 13.95 1.10
CA MET A 151 -0.52 13.89 0.12
C MET A 151 -0.50 12.59 -0.69
N TYR A 152 -0.71 11.46 -0.01
CA TYR A 152 -0.69 10.13 -0.62
C TYR A 152 -1.81 9.27 -0.07
N GLY A 153 -2.36 8.38 -0.91
CA GLY A 153 -3.29 7.34 -0.51
C GLY A 153 -2.61 5.98 -0.52
N PHE A 154 -3.16 5.03 0.24
CA PHE A 154 -2.73 3.64 0.18
C PHE A 154 -3.95 2.70 0.13
N GLN A 155 -3.80 1.60 -0.59
CA GLN A 155 -4.74 0.49 -0.60
C GLN A 155 -3.96 -0.75 -0.22
N LEU A 156 -4.43 -1.45 0.81
CA LEU A 156 -3.88 -2.74 1.19
C LEU A 156 -4.76 -3.83 0.58
N THR A 157 -4.19 -4.61 -0.35
CA THR A 157 -4.86 -5.80 -0.91
C THR A 157 -4.04 -7.02 -0.55
N LEU A 158 -4.60 -7.86 0.30
CA LEU A 158 -3.98 -9.11 0.73
C LEU A 158 -4.59 -10.24 -0.08
N THR A 159 -3.79 -10.84 -0.95
CA THR A 159 -4.20 -12.02 -1.71
C THR A 159 -3.61 -13.25 -1.02
N PRO A 160 -4.42 -14.20 -0.54
CA PRO A 160 -3.89 -15.42 0.03
C PRO A 160 -3.17 -16.22 -1.06
N ILE A 161 -1.90 -16.59 -0.80
CA ILE A 161 -1.23 -17.66 -1.54
C ILE A 161 -1.49 -18.93 -0.73
N VAL A 162 -2.35 -19.82 -1.25
CA VAL A 162 -2.57 -21.12 -0.63
C VAL A 162 -1.66 -22.13 -1.33
N ASN A 163 -0.56 -22.51 -0.67
CA ASN A 163 0.18 -23.70 -1.04
C ASN A 163 -0.48 -24.90 -0.35
N VAL A 164 -1.17 -25.73 -1.12
CA VAL A 164 -1.65 -27.03 -0.68
C VAL A 164 -0.68 -28.07 -1.21
N GLU A 165 0.13 -28.62 -0.32
CA GLU A 165 0.94 -29.80 -0.59
C GLU A 165 0.20 -31.01 -0.02
N ILE A 166 -0.07 -31.98 -0.88
CA ILE A 166 -0.74 -33.24 -0.54
C ILE A 166 0.31 -34.33 -0.66
N GLU A 167 0.64 -34.96 0.45
CA GLU A 167 1.44 -36.18 0.49
C GLU A 167 0.54 -37.37 0.79
N GLU A 168 0.81 -38.50 0.12
CA GLU A 168 0.09 -39.75 0.36
C GLU A 168 0.46 -40.31 1.74
N ALA A 169 -0.51 -40.41 2.65
CA ALA A 169 -0.26 -40.82 4.04
C ALA A 169 0.21 -42.28 4.18
N ASN A 170 0.05 -43.10 3.14
CA ASN A 170 0.55 -44.48 3.08
C ASN A 170 0.75 -44.88 1.61
N ALA A 171 1.95 -44.68 1.07
CA ALA A 171 2.42 -45.50 -0.04
C ALA A 171 2.71 -46.91 0.50
N GLY A 172 1.65 -47.67 0.80
CA GLY A 172 1.77 -49.10 1.07
C GLY A 172 2.36 -49.78 -0.16
N ASP A 173 3.38 -50.60 0.04
CA ASP A 173 3.97 -51.41 -1.02
C ASP A 173 2.86 -52.21 -1.71
N PRO A 174 2.60 -52.05 -3.02
CA PRO A 174 1.51 -52.74 -3.71
C PRO A 174 1.69 -54.27 -3.80
N LEU A 175 2.70 -54.84 -3.12
CA LEU A 175 3.01 -56.27 -3.11
C LEU A 175 3.12 -56.92 -1.72
N SER A 176 2.69 -56.26 -0.63
CA SER A 176 2.52 -56.90 0.69
C SER A 176 1.13 -57.47 0.93
#